data_AF-A0A533UA07-F1
#
_entry.id   AF-A0A533UA07-F1
#
_cell.length_a   1.000
_cell.length_b   1.000
_cell.length_c   1.000
_cell.angle_alpha   90.00
_cell.angle_beta   90.00
_cell.angle_gamma   90.00
#
_symmetry.space_group_name_H-M   'P 1'
#
loop_
_entity.id
_entity.type
_entity.pdbx_description
1 polymer ?
#
loop_
_entity_poly.entity_id
_entity_poly.type
_entity_poly.pdbx_seq_one_letter_code
_entity_poly.pdbx_strand_id
1 'polypeptide(L)'
;MQREKIMTFHTVNDFQLSLEKSLDDLKKRSEEYSKLIGEKLRDPQTDNSKELAELKEKLEGPTDPKKKKTVKKKDQKANWLNFDAISIYDGIGLKGELELYFKALEDTKLMIEKFQKVKESVDSLVSKGLKMDLGCMIFMENDLPFEMTFIKSLVPKAKFSYKAIFSVETEKPIEIKN
;
A
#
# COMPACT_ATOMS: atom_id res chain seq x y z
N MET A 1 3.85 -0.69 19.84
CA MET A 1 4.27 -1.75 18.90
C MET A 1 5.24 -1.13 17.91
N GLN A 2 6.53 -1.42 18.01
CA GLN A 2 7.49 -1.02 16.98
C GLN A 2 7.30 -1.93 15.78
N ARG A 3 6.93 -1.35 14.62
CA ARG A 3 7.02 -2.08 13.36
C ARG A 3 8.49 -2.23 12.99
N GLU A 4 8.86 -3.40 12.50
CA GLU A 4 10.22 -3.64 12.03
C GLU A 4 10.53 -2.69 10.87
N LYS A 5 11.62 -1.93 10.99
CA LYS A 5 12.08 -1.01 9.94
C LYS A 5 12.77 -1.72 8.79
N ILE A 6 13.10 -3.00 8.95
CA ILE A 6 13.77 -3.80 7.93
C ILE A 6 12.93 -5.06 7.73
N MET A 7 12.52 -5.30 6.50
CA MET A 7 11.79 -6.49 6.09
C MET A 7 12.64 -7.31 5.12
N THR A 8 12.67 -8.64 5.31
CA THR A 8 13.40 -9.54 4.42
C THR A 8 12.42 -10.49 3.75
N PHE A 9 12.56 -10.65 2.43
CA PHE A 9 11.76 -11.54 1.62
C PHE A 9 12.65 -12.59 0.97
N HIS A 10 12.18 -13.84 0.94
CA HIS A 10 12.93 -14.94 0.33
C HIS A 10 13.04 -14.77 -1.19
N THR A 11 12.01 -14.20 -1.80
CA THR A 11 11.96 -13.91 -3.24
C THR A 11 11.37 -12.52 -3.52
N VAL A 12 11.72 -11.91 -4.66
CA VAL A 12 11.08 -10.67 -5.15
C VAL A 12 9.58 -10.89 -5.38
N ASN A 13 9.18 -12.10 -5.76
CA ASN A 13 7.78 -12.48 -5.88
C ASN A 13 7.04 -12.38 -4.52
N ASP A 14 7.65 -12.82 -3.43
CA ASP A 14 7.07 -12.68 -2.08
C ASP A 14 6.88 -11.19 -1.72
N PHE A 15 7.84 -10.35 -2.10
CA PHE A 15 7.71 -8.91 -1.90
C PHE A 15 6.54 -8.33 -2.70
N GLN A 16 6.40 -8.67 -3.99
CA GLN A 16 5.25 -8.21 -4.79
C GLN A 16 3.91 -8.65 -4.21
N LEU A 17 3.79 -9.91 -3.79
CA LEU A 17 2.59 -10.41 -3.12
C LEU A 17 2.30 -9.65 -1.82
N SER A 18 3.34 -9.28 -1.06
CA SER A 18 3.18 -8.46 0.15
C SER A 18 2.70 -7.04 -0.15
N LEU A 19 3.16 -6.43 -1.25
CA LEU A 19 2.69 -5.12 -1.71
C LEU A 19 1.22 -5.18 -2.13
N GLU A 20 0.83 -6.21 -2.88
CA GLU A 20 -0.56 -6.41 -3.31
C GLU A 20 -1.50 -6.58 -2.12
N LYS A 21 -1.10 -7.42 -1.15
CA LYS A 21 -1.86 -7.58 0.09
C LYS A 21 -1.97 -6.26 0.86
N SER A 22 -0.87 -5.53 1.01
CA SER A 22 -0.88 -4.23 1.72
C SER A 22 -1.78 -3.21 1.01
N LEU A 23 -1.79 -3.19 -0.32
CA LEU A 23 -2.69 -2.36 -1.11
C LEU A 23 -4.16 -2.72 -0.89
N ASP A 24 -4.50 -4.02 -0.85
CA ASP A 24 -5.86 -4.48 -0.57
C ASP A 24 -6.31 -4.09 0.84
N ASP A 25 -5.45 -4.27 1.84
CA ASP A 25 -5.71 -3.87 3.23
C ASP A 25 -5.91 -2.35 3.36
N LEU A 26 -5.10 -1.54 2.66
CA LEU A 26 -5.27 -0.08 2.64
C LEU A 26 -6.56 0.35 1.94
N LYS A 27 -6.96 -0.31 0.85
CA LYS A 27 -8.23 -0.04 0.16
C LYS A 27 -9.42 -0.34 1.05
N LYS A 28 -9.43 -1.50 1.72
CA LYS A 28 -10.45 -1.86 2.71
C LYS A 28 -10.54 -0.81 3.81
N ARG A 29 -9.40 -0.39 4.37
CA ARG A 29 -9.36 0.65 5.40
C ARG A 29 -9.89 2.01 4.92
N SER A 30 -9.56 2.40 3.69
CA SER A 30 -10.10 3.61 3.06
C SER A 30 -11.63 3.54 2.91
N GLU A 31 -12.16 2.38 2.53
CA GLU A 31 -13.61 2.16 2.44
C GLU A 31 -14.28 2.19 3.81
N GLU A 32 -13.67 1.60 4.83
CA GLU A 32 -14.15 1.66 6.22
C GLU A 32 -14.23 3.10 6.71
N TYR A 33 -13.18 3.91 6.53
CA TYR A 33 -13.22 5.34 6.87
C TYR A 33 -14.30 6.09 6.10
N SER A 34 -14.46 5.79 4.81
CA SER A 34 -15.52 6.41 3.99
C SER A 34 -16.92 6.03 4.48
N LYS A 35 -17.14 4.78 4.88
CA LYS A 35 -18.40 4.30 5.46
C LYS A 35 -18.69 4.96 6.79
N LEU A 36 -17.72 5.00 7.69
CA LEU A 36 -17.84 5.65 9.01
C LEU A 36 -18.19 7.13 8.86
N ILE A 37 -17.49 7.86 7.97
CA ILE A 37 -17.83 9.26 7.65
C ILE A 37 -19.28 9.36 7.16
N GLY A 38 -19.68 8.51 6.21
CA GLY A 38 -21.04 8.53 5.66
C GLY A 38 -22.12 8.23 6.70
N GLU A 39 -21.90 7.26 7.58
CA GLU A 39 -22.79 6.93 8.69
C GLU A 39 -22.94 8.10 9.65
N LYS A 40 -21.81 8.67 10.08
CA LYS A 40 -21.77 9.83 10.97
C LYS A 40 -22.44 11.07 10.37
N LEU A 41 -22.30 11.31 9.06
CA LEU A 41 -22.97 12.44 8.39
C LEU A 41 -24.49 12.27 8.23
N ARG A 42 -24.99 11.04 8.30
CA ARG A 42 -26.41 10.68 8.19
C ARG A 42 -27.09 10.52 9.55
N ASP A 43 -26.34 10.49 10.65
CA ASP A 43 -26.88 10.35 12.00
C ASP A 43 -27.78 11.57 12.32
N PRO A 44 -29.07 11.38 12.66
CA PRO A 44 -29.96 12.48 13.02
C PRO A 44 -29.60 13.21 14.32
N GLN A 45 -28.67 12.69 15.14
CA GLN A 45 -28.07 13.41 16.28
C GLN A 45 -26.96 14.39 15.83
N THR A 46 -26.65 14.42 14.54
CA THR A 46 -25.74 15.40 13.96
C THR A 46 -26.42 16.76 14.00
N ASP A 47 -26.12 17.57 15.01
CA ASP A 47 -26.62 18.94 15.11
C ASP A 47 -26.45 19.65 13.76
N ASN A 48 -27.56 20.19 13.24
CA ASN A 48 -27.67 20.98 12.01
C ASN A 48 -26.97 22.35 12.17
N SER A 49 -25.73 22.33 12.65
CA SER A 49 -24.87 23.51 12.67
C SER A 49 -24.45 23.83 11.22
N LYS A 50 -24.50 25.12 10.87
CA LYS A 50 -24.08 25.68 9.57
C LYS A 50 -22.73 25.16 9.07
N GLU A 51 -21.85 24.76 9.98
CA GLU A 51 -20.48 24.32 9.69
C GLU A 51 -20.40 22.89 9.16
N LEU A 52 -21.37 22.03 9.51
CA LEU A 52 -21.44 20.66 8.99
C LEU A 52 -21.99 20.62 7.56
N ALA A 53 -22.79 21.62 7.19
CA ALA A 53 -23.17 21.87 5.81
C ALA A 53 -21.96 22.23 4.94
N GLU A 54 -20.96 22.96 5.46
CA GLU A 54 -19.71 23.25 4.73
C GLU A 54 -18.86 21.99 4.52
N LEU A 55 -18.86 21.04 5.46
CA LEU A 55 -18.20 19.74 5.30
C LEU A 55 -18.93 18.85 4.29
N LYS A 56 -20.26 18.85 4.28
CA LYS A 56 -21.07 18.16 3.26
C LYS A 56 -20.84 18.75 1.85
N GLU A 57 -20.81 20.08 1.73
CA GLU A 57 -20.59 20.77 0.45
C GLU A 57 -19.19 20.51 -0.15
N LYS A 58 -18.15 20.42 0.69
CA LYS A 58 -16.80 20.02 0.24
C LYS A 58 -16.72 18.57 -0.26
N LEU A 59 -17.63 17.71 0.21
CA LEU A 59 -17.68 16.29 -0.11
C LEU A 59 -18.46 16.01 -1.38
N GLU A 60 -19.57 16.73 -1.60
CA GLU A 60 -20.43 16.57 -2.78
C GLU A 60 -19.90 17.30 -4.02
N GLY A 61 -18.96 18.24 -3.85
CA GLY A 61 -18.42 19.04 -4.94
C GLY A 61 -19.46 20.02 -5.51
N PRO A 62 -19.03 21.13 -6.13
CA PRO A 62 -19.96 22.16 -6.56
C PRO A 62 -20.85 21.62 -7.68
N THR A 63 -22.17 21.58 -7.42
CA THR A 63 -23.20 21.13 -8.37
C THR A 63 -23.50 22.17 -9.47
N ASP A 64 -22.78 23.29 -9.52
CA ASP A 64 -23.06 24.38 -10.46
C ASP A 64 -21.79 25.10 -10.96
N PRO A 65 -21.45 25.04 -12.27
CA PRO A 65 -20.17 25.53 -12.81
C PRO A 65 -20.02 27.06 -12.94
N LYS A 66 -20.90 27.89 -12.35
CA LYS A 66 -20.92 29.35 -12.60
C LYS A 66 -20.63 30.30 -11.43
N LYS A 67 -20.19 29.84 -10.25
CA LYS A 67 -19.69 30.76 -9.20
C LYS A 67 -18.34 30.32 -8.64
N LYS A 68 -17.25 30.70 -9.34
CA LYS A 68 -15.92 30.81 -8.73
C LYS A 68 -15.95 31.97 -7.71
N LYS A 69 -16.37 31.69 -6.47
CA LYS A 69 -15.95 32.50 -5.34
C LYS A 69 -14.54 32.07 -4.99
N THR A 70 -13.60 33.01 -5.12
CA THR A 70 -12.25 32.92 -4.58
C THR A 70 -12.34 32.72 -3.07
N VAL A 71 -12.28 31.46 -2.63
CA VAL A 71 -12.18 31.12 -1.21
C VAL A 71 -10.79 31.55 -0.77
N LYS A 72 -10.71 32.74 -0.14
CA LYS A 72 -9.56 33.10 0.68
C LYS A 72 -9.43 32.00 1.73
N LYS A 73 -8.31 31.25 1.68
CA LYS A 73 -7.87 30.34 2.75
C LYS A 73 -7.68 31.18 4.02
N LYS A 74 -8.76 31.45 4.76
CA LYS A 74 -8.68 31.82 6.16
C LYS A 74 -8.61 30.52 6.94
N ASP A 75 -7.51 30.35 7.66
CA ASP A 75 -7.18 29.22 8.52
C ASP A 75 -8.40 28.58 9.21
N GLN A 76 -8.81 27.41 8.71
CA GLN A 76 -9.73 26.50 9.40
C GLN A 76 -9.03 25.70 10.52
N LYS A 77 -8.02 26.27 11.18
CA LYS A 77 -7.41 25.70 12.39
C LYS A 77 -8.03 26.26 13.68
N ALA A 78 -9.17 26.95 13.59
CA ALA A 78 -9.74 27.72 14.70
C ALA A 78 -9.99 26.90 15.98
N ASN A 79 -10.16 25.57 15.87
CA ASN A 79 -10.49 24.71 17.00
C ASN A 79 -9.42 23.65 17.31
N TRP A 80 -8.23 23.65 16.71
CA TRP A 80 -7.16 22.70 17.07
C TRP A 80 -6.06 23.39 17.86
N LEU A 81 -5.91 23.00 19.13
CA LEU A 81 -4.86 23.48 20.03
C LEU A 81 -3.67 22.53 19.97
N ASN A 82 -2.47 23.07 19.74
CA ASN A 82 -1.25 22.29 19.86
C ASN A 82 -0.81 22.29 21.33
N PHE A 83 -0.69 21.10 21.89
CA PHE A 83 -0.18 20.86 23.23
C PHE A 83 1.06 19.99 23.12
N ASP A 84 2.23 20.64 23.08
CA ASP A 84 3.54 20.00 22.90
C ASP A 84 3.55 19.04 21.69
N ALA A 85 3.65 17.73 21.92
CA ALA A 85 3.71 16.71 20.88
C ALA A 85 2.35 16.27 20.30
N ILE A 86 1.22 16.78 20.83
CA ILE A 86 -0.13 16.39 20.39
C ILE A 86 -0.98 17.59 19.98
N SER A 87 -1.96 17.37 19.10
CA SER A 87 -2.99 18.36 18.78
C SER A 87 -4.33 17.91 19.35
N ILE A 88 -5.01 18.80 20.07
CA ILE A 88 -6.29 18.55 20.75
C ILE A 88 -7.35 19.43 20.11
N TYR A 89 -8.50 18.84 19.80
CA TYR A 89 -9.65 19.60 19.32
C TYR A 89 -10.33 20.30 20.51
N ASP A 90 -10.40 21.63 20.46
CA ASP A 90 -11.11 22.50 21.38
C ASP A 90 -12.61 22.46 21.05
N GLY A 91 -13.26 21.43 21.59
CA GLY A 91 -14.69 21.19 21.46
C GLY A 91 -15.05 19.75 21.76
N ILE A 92 -16.31 19.52 22.11
CA ILE A 92 -16.87 18.18 22.31
C ILE A 92 -17.96 18.00 21.27
N GLY A 93 -17.92 16.88 20.54
CA GLY A 93 -18.94 16.53 19.56
C GLY A 93 -18.35 16.00 18.25
N LEU A 94 -19.23 15.84 17.27
CA LEU A 94 -18.95 15.07 16.06
C LEU A 94 -17.91 15.70 15.13
N LYS A 95 -17.71 17.02 15.19
CA LYS A 95 -16.84 17.76 14.26
C LYS A 95 -15.37 17.32 14.35
N GLY A 96 -14.81 17.27 15.56
CA GLY A 96 -13.43 16.81 15.76
C GLY A 96 -13.22 15.35 15.34
N GLU A 97 -14.21 14.49 15.62
CA GLU A 97 -14.20 13.09 15.19
C GLU A 97 -14.20 12.97 13.65
N LEU A 98 -15.08 13.72 12.96
CA LEU A 98 -15.14 13.75 11.49
C LEU A 98 -13.86 14.29 10.87
N GLU A 99 -13.29 15.37 11.41
CA GLU A 99 -12.02 15.92 10.91
C GLU A 99 -10.87 14.91 11.02
N LEU A 100 -10.83 14.10 12.10
CA LEU A 100 -9.87 13.01 12.22
C LEU A 100 -10.10 11.90 11.19
N TYR A 101 -11.35 11.50 10.94
CA TYR A 101 -11.65 10.50 9.91
C TYR A 101 -11.31 11.01 8.50
N PHE A 102 -11.59 12.26 8.17
CA PHE A 102 -11.19 12.85 6.90
C PHE A 102 -9.68 12.85 6.72
N LYS A 103 -8.95 13.28 7.75
CA LYS A 103 -7.49 13.26 7.74
C LYS A 103 -6.96 11.84 7.55
N ALA A 104 -7.49 10.86 8.28
CA ALA A 104 -7.10 9.46 8.14
C ALA A 104 -7.42 8.90 6.74
N LEU A 105 -8.55 9.30 6.14
CA LEU A 105 -8.93 8.91 4.79
C LEU A 105 -7.98 9.50 3.74
N GLU A 106 -7.66 10.79 3.84
CA GLU A 106 -6.70 11.46 2.95
C GLU A 106 -5.30 10.83 3.06
N ASP A 107 -4.81 10.62 4.29
CA ASP A 107 -3.53 9.97 4.55
C ASP A 107 -3.50 8.54 3.98
N THR A 108 -4.59 7.79 4.12
CA THR A 108 -4.73 6.43 3.57
C THR A 108 -4.71 6.43 2.04
N LYS A 109 -5.42 7.37 1.40
CA LYS A 109 -5.41 7.52 -0.07
C LYS A 109 -4.02 7.85 -0.61
N LEU A 110 -3.31 8.77 0.05
CA LEU A 110 -1.92 9.09 -0.29
C LEU A 110 -1.01 7.87 -0.12
N MET A 111 -1.21 7.06 0.91
CA MET A 111 -0.45 5.84 1.11
C MET A 111 -0.72 4.81 0.01
N ILE A 112 -1.98 4.64 -0.43
CA ILE A 112 -2.34 3.77 -1.57
C ILE A 112 -1.60 4.20 -2.83
N GLU A 113 -1.60 5.50 -3.18
CA GLU A 113 -0.90 6.00 -4.36
C GLU A 113 0.60 5.71 -4.31
N LYS A 114 1.23 5.85 -3.13
CA LYS A 114 2.66 5.56 -2.96
C LYS A 114 2.96 4.07 -3.10
N PHE A 115 2.18 3.19 -2.46
CA PHE A 115 2.34 1.74 -2.60
C PHE A 115 2.12 1.28 -4.06
N GLN A 116 1.18 1.89 -4.76
CA GLN A 116 0.93 1.60 -6.18
C GLN A 116 2.15 1.94 -7.04
N LYS A 117 2.78 3.10 -6.82
CA LYS A 117 4.04 3.48 -7.50
C LYS A 117 5.20 2.53 -7.20
N VAL A 118 5.32 2.07 -5.95
CA VAL A 118 6.33 1.08 -5.58
C VAL A 118 6.11 -0.22 -6.34
N LYS A 119 4.87 -0.73 -6.37
CA LYS A 119 4.51 -1.93 -7.12
C LYS A 119 4.86 -1.80 -8.60
N GLU A 120 4.45 -0.71 -9.24
CA GLU A 120 4.76 -0.44 -10.65
C GLU A 120 6.27 -0.36 -10.92
N SER A 121 7.04 0.18 -9.98
CA SER A 121 8.50 0.24 -10.08
C SER A 121 9.11 -1.16 -10.02
N VAL A 122 8.63 -2.03 -9.13
CA VAL A 122 9.06 -3.43 -9.03
C VAL A 122 8.66 -4.21 -10.29
N ASP A 123 7.43 -4.07 -10.76
CA ASP A 123 6.94 -4.70 -12.00
C ASP A 123 7.79 -4.25 -13.21
N SER A 124 8.18 -2.97 -13.25
CA SER A 124 9.10 -2.45 -14.28
C SER A 124 10.49 -3.09 -14.19
N LEU A 125 11.03 -3.28 -12.98
CA LEU A 125 12.32 -3.97 -12.80
C LEU A 125 12.26 -5.44 -13.26
N VAL A 126 11.16 -6.13 -12.93
CA VAL A 126 10.92 -7.52 -13.35
C VAL A 126 10.85 -7.61 -14.88
N SER A 127 10.11 -6.71 -15.54
CA SER A 127 10.03 -6.68 -17.01
C SER A 127 11.38 -6.36 -17.69
N LYS A 128 12.27 -5.65 -16.99
CA LYS A 128 13.64 -5.36 -17.43
C LYS A 128 14.64 -6.49 -17.13
N GLY A 129 14.20 -7.62 -16.57
CA GLY A 129 15.02 -8.80 -16.34
C GLY A 129 15.46 -9.03 -14.90
N LEU A 130 14.89 -8.34 -13.92
CA LEU A 130 15.05 -8.72 -12.53
C LEU A 130 14.45 -10.11 -12.31
N LYS A 131 15.26 -11.03 -11.76
CA LYS A 131 14.80 -12.39 -11.52
C LYS A 131 13.92 -12.44 -10.27
N MET A 132 12.76 -13.07 -10.42
CA MET A 132 11.76 -13.19 -9.37
C MET A 132 12.23 -14.04 -8.18
N ASP A 133 13.18 -14.95 -8.39
CA ASP A 133 13.72 -15.91 -7.41
C ASP A 133 14.83 -15.32 -6.51
N LEU A 134 15.23 -14.06 -6.73
CA LEU A 134 16.22 -13.37 -5.91
C LEU A 134 15.61 -12.98 -4.56
N GLY A 135 16.36 -13.15 -3.47
CA GLY A 135 15.96 -12.59 -2.17
C GLY A 135 16.11 -11.07 -2.17
N CYS A 136 15.28 -10.39 -1.40
CA CYS A 136 15.42 -8.95 -1.21
C CYS A 136 15.22 -8.54 0.26
N MET A 137 15.80 -7.40 0.61
CA MET A 137 15.67 -6.78 1.91
C MET A 137 15.31 -5.31 1.72
N ILE A 138 14.39 -4.83 2.56
CA ILE A 138 13.69 -3.58 2.35
C ILE A 138 13.70 -2.77 3.63
N PHE A 139 14.14 -1.52 3.52
CA PHE A 139 14.01 -0.55 4.59
C PHE A 139 12.68 0.20 4.46
N MET A 140 11.92 0.19 5.55
CA MET A 140 10.61 0.83 5.65
C MET A 140 10.76 2.18 6.35
N GLU A 141 10.39 3.25 5.65
CA GLU A 141 10.31 4.60 6.21
C GLU A 141 8.85 5.04 6.25
N ASN A 142 8.34 5.42 7.43
CA ASN A 142 6.93 5.81 7.62
C ASN A 142 5.94 4.80 7.00
N ASP A 143 6.20 3.51 7.25
CA ASP A 143 5.41 2.37 6.73
C ASP A 143 5.42 2.22 5.19
N LEU A 144 6.34 2.88 4.49
CA LEU A 144 6.51 2.78 3.05
C LEU A 144 7.87 2.14 2.70
N PRO A 145 7.93 1.26 1.69
CA PRO A 145 9.19 0.77 1.16
C PRO A 145 10.00 1.94 0.58
N PHE A 146 11.16 2.21 1.17
CA PHE A 146 12.00 3.35 0.78
C PHE A 146 13.25 2.89 0.03
N GLU A 147 13.98 1.93 0.60
CA GLU A 147 15.19 1.37 -0.01
C GLU A 147 15.07 -0.15 -0.12
N MET A 148 15.56 -0.70 -1.22
CA MET A 148 15.59 -2.13 -1.49
C MET A 148 16.99 -2.57 -1.91
N THR A 149 17.46 -3.67 -1.33
CA THR A 149 18.68 -4.37 -1.76
C THR A 149 18.40 -5.83 -2.06
N PHE A 150 19.22 -6.45 -2.91
CA PHE A 150 19.11 -7.85 -3.26
C PHE A 150 20.12 -8.68 -2.47
N ILE A 151 19.66 -9.83 -1.98
CA ILE A 151 20.47 -10.78 -1.23
C ILE A 151 20.51 -12.11 -1.96
N LYS A 152 21.51 -12.93 -1.66
CA LYS A 152 21.52 -14.31 -2.18
C LYS A 152 20.24 -14.99 -1.71
N SER A 153 19.49 -15.53 -2.67
CA SER A 153 18.29 -16.32 -2.38
C SER A 153 18.65 -17.41 -1.36
N LEU A 154 17.85 -17.50 -0.30
CA LEU A 154 17.96 -18.56 0.71
C LEU A 154 17.49 -19.91 0.15
N VAL A 155 16.90 -19.92 -1.06
CA VAL A 155 16.47 -21.13 -1.75
C VAL A 155 17.70 -21.84 -2.35
N PRO A 156 17.97 -23.11 -1.99
CA PRO A 156 19.02 -23.88 -2.64
C PRO A 156 18.74 -24.01 -4.13
N LYS A 157 19.62 -23.48 -4.98
CA LYS A 157 19.51 -23.70 -6.43
C LYS A 157 19.57 -25.19 -6.71
N ALA A 158 18.62 -25.71 -7.49
CA ALA A 158 18.68 -27.07 -7.99
C ALA A 158 20.03 -27.27 -8.69
N LYS A 159 20.80 -28.25 -8.21
CA LYS A 159 22.07 -28.61 -8.86
C LYS A 159 21.74 -29.11 -10.25
N PHE A 160 22.33 -28.48 -11.26
CA PHE A 160 22.25 -28.94 -12.64
C PHE A 160 22.75 -30.40 -12.68
N SER A 161 21.91 -31.33 -13.11
CA SER A 161 22.32 -32.72 -13.36
C SER A 161 22.36 -32.97 -14.87
N TYR A 162 23.56 -33.17 -15.42
CA TYR A 162 23.72 -33.70 -16.77
C TYR A 162 23.21 -35.15 -16.78
N LYS A 163 22.07 -35.40 -17.43
CA LYS A 163 21.64 -36.78 -17.73
C LYS A 163 22.25 -37.15 -19.07
N ALA A 164 23.42 -37.77 -19.06
CA ALA A 164 24.00 -38.37 -20.27
C ALA A 164 23.17 -39.60 -20.62
N ILE A 165 22.37 -39.51 -21.68
CA ILE A 165 21.70 -40.68 -22.26
C ILE A 165 22.68 -41.26 -23.28
N PHE A 166 23.49 -42.21 -22.86
CA PHE A 166 24.30 -43.02 -23.78
C PHE A 166 23.73 -44.45 -23.72
N SER A 167 23.02 -44.84 -24.77
CA SER A 167 22.49 -46.19 -24.94
C SER A 167 23.16 -46.79 -26.17
N VAL A 168 24.19 -47.61 -25.95
CA VAL A 168 24.77 -48.43 -27.01
C VAL A 168 24.05 -49.77 -26.94
N GLU A 169 23.34 -50.13 -28.00
CA GLU A 169 22.89 -51.51 -28.17
C GLU A 169 24.14 -52.38 -28.29
N THR A 170 24.36 -53.26 -27.31
CA THR A 170 25.43 -54.24 -27.36
C THR A 170 25.18 -55.17 -28.55
N GLU A 171 25.95 -55.01 -29.61
CA GLU A 171 25.98 -55.96 -30.72
C GLU A 171 26.24 -57.37 -30.18
N LYS A 172 25.38 -58.32 -30.59
CA LYS A 172 25.51 -59.73 -30.17
C LYS A 172 26.84 -60.28 -30.68
N PRO A 173 27.57 -61.06 -29.87
CA PRO A 173 28.83 -61.65 -30.29
C PRO A 173 28.63 -62.55 -31.51
N ILE A 174 29.43 -62.30 -32.54
CA ILE A 174 29.47 -63.13 -33.74
C ILE A 174 30.24 -64.41 -33.38
N GLU A 175 29.54 -65.54 -33.32
CA GLU A 175 30.18 -66.85 -33.17
C GLU A 175 30.91 -67.22 -34.48
N ILE A 176 32.23 -67.26 -34.43
CA ILE A 176 33.06 -67.79 -35.51
C ILE A 176 33.11 -69.31 -35.33
N LYS A 177 32.47 -70.05 -36.24
CA LYS A 177 32.60 -71.51 -36.32
C LYS A 177 33.87 -71.86 -37.10
N ASN A 178 34.76 -72.63 -36.48
CA ASN A 178 35.90 -73.29 -37.12
C ASN A 178 35.45 -74.43 -38.04
#